data_AF-A0A3N5QTP9-F1
#
_entry.id   AF-A0A3N5QTP9-F1
#
_cell.length_a   1.000
_cell.length_b   1.000
_cell.length_c   1.000
_cell.angle_alpha   90.00
_cell.angle_beta   90.00
_cell.angle_gamma   90.00
#
_symmetry.space_group_name_H-M   'P 1'
#
loop_
_entity.id
_entity.type
_entity.pdbx_description
1 polymer ?
#
loop_
_entity_poly.entity_id
_entity_poly.type
_entity_poly.pdbx_seq_one_letter_code
_entity_poly.pdbx_strand_id
1 'polypeptide(L)'
;MVNRKMSWYRRLFQSLGRSTRWLVPGLGVKRWLIVVLIGTTLIGVGLAVLILDVYRNAPETWWLPLLSAASLRTLVRPVRALIFGGLGLGFIVWGLANMNRALIAPYRQAGDAVVETLASYRRRERGPRIVVIGGGHGLSTLLRGLKAHSHNITAVVSVADDGGSSGRIRRSMGILPPGDIRNCLAALSNDEALLAQLFQYRFPSSDDELDGHSFGNLFISALAEITGSFEEAVAESGRVLAVHGRVLPACLHDVRLVA
;
A
#
# COMPACT_ATOMS: atom_id res chain seq x y z
N MET A 1 -35.80 -20.22 13.84
CA MET A 1 -34.69 -21.20 13.67
C MET A 1 -34.82 -21.87 12.31
N VAL A 2 -34.03 -21.48 11.30
CA VAL A 2 -33.88 -22.27 10.07
C VAL A 2 -32.39 -22.38 9.79
N ASN A 3 -31.79 -23.45 10.30
CA ASN A 3 -30.37 -23.76 10.14
C ASN A 3 -30.14 -24.37 8.75
N ARG A 4 -29.99 -23.54 7.72
CA ARG A 4 -29.59 -24.00 6.39
C ARG A 4 -28.08 -24.24 6.43
N LYS A 5 -27.66 -25.43 6.88
CA LYS A 5 -26.26 -25.89 6.84
C LYS A 5 -25.75 -25.76 5.40
N MET A 6 -25.08 -24.63 5.12
CA MET A 6 -24.48 -24.39 3.82
C MET A 6 -23.37 -25.42 3.62
N SER A 7 -23.54 -26.27 2.62
CA SER A 7 -22.67 -27.41 2.38
C SER A 7 -21.22 -26.97 2.18
N TRP A 8 -20.28 -27.79 2.65
CA TRP A 8 -18.85 -27.52 2.57
C TRP A 8 -18.36 -27.29 1.14
N TYR A 9 -18.98 -27.95 0.14
CA TYR A 9 -18.66 -27.79 -1.27
C TYR A 9 -19.04 -26.41 -1.83
N ARG A 10 -20.18 -25.80 -1.42
CA ARG A 10 -20.54 -24.45 -1.86
C ARG A 10 -19.61 -23.37 -1.28
N ARG A 11 -19.10 -23.57 -0.05
CA ARG A 11 -18.08 -22.68 0.54
C ARG A 11 -16.73 -22.80 -0.18
N LEU A 12 -16.35 -24.01 -0.60
CA LEU A 12 -15.14 -24.24 -1.38
C LEU A 12 -15.22 -23.55 -2.75
N PHE A 13 -16.35 -23.70 -3.46
CA PHE A 13 -16.58 -23.05 -4.76
C PHE A 13 -16.62 -21.51 -4.66
N GLN A 14 -17.24 -20.94 -3.63
CA GLN A 14 -17.22 -19.49 -3.39
C GLN A 14 -15.82 -18.98 -3.01
N SER A 15 -15.01 -19.78 -2.30
CA SER A 15 -13.61 -19.48 -2.00
C SER A 15 -12.74 -19.48 -3.26
N LEU A 16 -12.99 -20.41 -4.20
CA LEU A 16 -12.31 -20.47 -5.49
C LEU A 16 -12.68 -19.28 -6.38
N GLY A 17 -13.96 -18.93 -6.48
CA GLY A 17 -14.44 -17.79 -7.28
C GLY A 17 -14.00 -16.41 -6.76
N ARG A 18 -13.67 -16.27 -5.47
CA ARG A 18 -13.02 -15.05 -4.93
C ARG A 18 -11.50 -15.06 -5.11
N SER A 19 -10.88 -16.25 -5.17
CA SER A 19 -9.43 -16.40 -5.38
C SER A 19 -9.02 -16.11 -6.83
N THR A 20 -9.90 -16.32 -7.81
CA THR A 20 -9.62 -15.96 -9.23
C THR A 20 -9.44 -14.45 -9.44
N ARG A 21 -9.91 -13.59 -8.52
CA ARG A 21 -9.63 -12.14 -8.56
C ARG A 21 -8.14 -11.81 -8.38
N TRP A 22 -7.35 -12.72 -7.81
CA TRP A 22 -5.88 -12.60 -7.73
C TRP A 22 -5.18 -12.88 -9.06
N LEU A 23 -5.87 -13.54 -9.99
CA LEU A 23 -5.39 -13.80 -11.35
C LEU A 23 -5.69 -12.63 -12.32
N VAL A 24 -6.29 -11.54 -11.83
CA VAL A 24 -6.53 -10.34 -12.62
C VAL A 24 -5.18 -9.77 -13.11
N PRO A 25 -5.01 -9.55 -14.43
CA PRO A 25 -3.77 -9.04 -14.97
C PRO A 25 -3.47 -7.65 -14.41
N GLY A 26 -2.33 -7.51 -13.72
CA GLY A 26 -1.87 -6.23 -13.19
C GLY A 26 -1.18 -6.34 -11.83
N LEU A 27 -1.50 -7.35 -11.00
CA LEU A 27 -1.02 -7.47 -9.61
C LEU A 27 0.42 -7.98 -9.44
N GLY A 28 1.04 -8.54 -10.49
CA GLY A 28 2.44 -9.03 -10.46
C GLY A 28 2.63 -10.43 -9.83
N VAL A 29 1.67 -10.89 -9.02
CA VAL A 29 1.72 -12.19 -8.30
C VAL A 29 1.86 -13.39 -9.25
N LYS A 30 1.29 -13.31 -10.47
CA LYS A 30 1.33 -14.39 -11.47
C LYS A 30 2.75 -14.84 -11.84
N ARG A 31 3.71 -13.92 -11.90
CA ARG A 31 5.10 -14.23 -12.29
C ARG A 31 5.78 -15.09 -11.22
N TRP A 32 5.56 -14.74 -9.96
CA TRP A 32 6.16 -15.46 -8.82
C TRP A 32 5.50 -16.82 -8.56
N LEU A 33 4.20 -16.95 -8.82
CA LEU A 33 3.50 -18.26 -8.75
C LEU A 33 4.10 -19.29 -9.70
N ILE A 34 4.44 -18.87 -10.92
CA ILE A 34 5.08 -19.74 -11.92
C ILE A 34 6.47 -20.16 -11.43
N VAL A 35 7.25 -19.24 -10.87
CA VAL A 35 8.59 -19.54 -10.32
C VAL A 35 8.51 -20.55 -9.18
N VAL A 36 7.57 -20.37 -8.24
CA VAL A 36 7.36 -21.32 -7.12
C VAL A 36 6.95 -22.70 -7.64
N LEU A 37 6.07 -22.77 -8.64
CA LEU A 37 5.63 -24.04 -9.22
C LEU A 37 6.79 -24.77 -9.91
N ILE A 38 7.58 -24.06 -10.71
CA ILE A 38 8.77 -24.61 -11.37
C ILE A 38 9.78 -25.10 -10.33
N GLY A 39 10.11 -24.27 -9.34
CA GLY A 39 11.06 -24.61 -8.28
C GLY A 39 10.65 -25.85 -7.49
N THR A 40 9.37 -25.93 -7.10
CA THR A 40 8.83 -27.08 -6.34
C THR A 40 8.85 -28.35 -7.19
N THR A 41 8.58 -28.23 -8.49
CA THR A 41 8.64 -29.34 -9.45
C THR A 41 10.08 -29.86 -9.60
N LEU A 42 11.06 -28.96 -9.75
CA LEU A 42 12.47 -29.33 -9.86
C LEU A 42 12.98 -30.03 -8.59
N ILE A 43 12.62 -29.52 -7.41
CA ILE A 43 12.93 -30.17 -6.12
C ILE A 43 12.29 -31.56 -6.06
N GLY A 44 11.02 -31.68 -6.47
CA GLY A 44 10.30 -32.95 -6.49
C GLY A 44 10.97 -33.98 -7.42
N VAL A 45 11.39 -33.57 -8.62
CA VAL A 45 12.10 -34.43 -9.57
C VAL A 45 13.48 -34.82 -9.02
N GLY A 46 14.24 -33.87 -8.46
CA GLY A 46 15.56 -34.15 -7.88
C GLY A 46 15.48 -35.15 -6.71
N LEU A 47 14.50 -34.96 -5.82
CA LEU A 47 14.25 -35.90 -4.72
C LEU A 47 13.80 -37.28 -5.23
N ALA A 48 12.97 -37.32 -6.28
CA ALA A 48 12.54 -38.57 -6.88
C ALA A 48 13.72 -39.37 -7.48
N VAL A 49 14.66 -38.70 -8.15
CA VAL A 49 15.87 -39.33 -8.68
C VAL A 49 16.73 -39.90 -7.55
N LEU A 50 16.93 -39.12 -6.47
CA LEU A 50 17.73 -39.54 -5.32
C LEU A 50 17.12 -40.74 -4.61
N ILE A 51 15.80 -40.72 -4.36
CA ILE A 51 15.08 -41.85 -3.75
C ILE A 51 15.17 -43.10 -4.64
N LEU A 52 15.08 -42.92 -5.96
CA LEU A 52 15.11 -44.03 -6.92
C LEU A 52 16.51 -44.63 -7.06
N ASP A 53 17.55 -43.82 -6.90
CA ASP A 53 18.95 -44.27 -6.85
C ASP A 53 19.23 -45.07 -5.56
N VAL A 54 18.83 -44.53 -4.40
CA VAL A 54 18.92 -45.23 -3.11
C VAL A 54 18.13 -46.55 -3.14
N TYR A 55 16.93 -46.56 -3.72
CA TYR A 55 16.15 -47.80 -3.84
C TYR A 55 16.80 -48.85 -4.74
N ARG A 56 17.58 -48.46 -5.75
CA ARG A 56 18.24 -49.39 -6.69
C ARG A 56 19.59 -49.90 -6.18
N ASN A 57 20.31 -49.08 -5.42
CA ASN A 57 21.70 -49.33 -5.06
C ASN A 57 21.94 -49.60 -3.57
N ALA A 58 20.92 -49.48 -2.70
CA ALA A 58 21.07 -49.74 -1.28
C ALA A 58 21.03 -51.26 -0.95
N PRO A 59 21.88 -51.74 -0.02
CA PRO A 59 21.77 -53.09 0.54
C PRO A 59 20.47 -53.26 1.33
N GLU A 60 19.96 -54.50 1.45
CA GLU A 60 18.75 -54.89 2.20
C GLU A 60 18.78 -54.32 3.63
N THR A 61 18.16 -53.15 3.81
CA THR A 61 18.12 -52.42 5.08
C THR A 61 16.69 -52.36 5.63
N TRP A 62 16.55 -52.37 6.96
CA TRP A 62 15.29 -52.44 7.71
C TRP A 62 14.22 -51.39 7.37
N TRP A 63 14.58 -50.26 6.75
CA TRP A 63 13.66 -49.17 6.38
C TRP A 63 13.13 -49.26 4.94
N LEU A 64 13.66 -50.16 4.10
CA LEU A 64 13.19 -50.37 2.71
C LEU A 64 11.70 -50.78 2.61
N PRO A 65 11.16 -51.66 3.50
CA PRO A 65 9.75 -52.05 3.44
C PRO A 65 8.81 -50.86 3.67
N LEU A 66 9.16 -49.97 4.59
CA LEU A 66 8.40 -48.74 4.90
C LEU A 66 8.35 -47.80 3.70
N LEU A 67 9.50 -47.54 3.06
CA LEU A 67 9.56 -46.73 1.84
C LEU A 67 8.79 -47.39 0.68
N SER A 68 8.85 -48.72 0.56
CA SER A 68 8.12 -49.44 -0.49
C SER A 68 6.61 -49.33 -0.32
N ALA A 69 6.10 -49.41 0.91
CA ALA A 69 4.70 -49.25 1.24
C ALA A 69 4.25 -47.79 1.04
N ALA A 70 5.03 -46.83 1.52
CA ALA A 70 4.78 -45.40 1.33
C ALA A 70 4.76 -45.01 -0.16
N SER A 71 5.58 -45.65 -0.99
CA SER A 71 5.62 -45.45 -2.44
C SER A 71 4.47 -46.12 -3.21
N LEU A 72 3.48 -46.72 -2.53
CA LEU A 72 2.30 -47.36 -3.14
C LEU A 72 2.67 -48.33 -4.27
N ARG A 73 3.68 -49.19 -4.04
CA ARG A 73 4.26 -50.08 -5.06
C ARG A 73 3.26 -51.04 -5.72
N THR A 74 2.20 -51.41 -5.00
CA THR A 74 1.16 -52.33 -5.49
C THR A 74 0.27 -51.71 -6.57
N LEU A 75 0.32 -50.38 -6.75
CA LEU A 75 -0.44 -49.67 -7.78
C LEU A 75 0.37 -49.52 -9.07
N VAL A 76 -0.33 -49.57 -10.20
CA VAL A 76 0.28 -49.32 -11.52
C VAL A 76 0.89 -47.92 -11.58
N ARG A 77 2.04 -47.80 -12.26
CA ARG A 77 2.84 -46.57 -12.38
C ARG A 77 2.02 -45.30 -12.69
N PRO A 78 1.07 -45.28 -13.64
CA PRO A 78 0.31 -44.06 -13.94
C PRO A 78 -0.65 -43.66 -12.81
N VAL A 79 -1.25 -44.62 -12.10
CA VAL A 79 -2.17 -44.36 -10.98
C VAL A 79 -1.41 -43.73 -9.82
N ARG A 80 -0.21 -44.24 -9.53
CA ARG A 80 0.66 -43.66 -8.50
C ARG A 80 1.05 -42.21 -8.82
N ALA A 81 1.43 -41.94 -10.07
CA ALA A 81 1.77 -40.58 -10.50
C ALA A 81 0.58 -39.62 -10.35
N LEU A 82 -0.63 -40.09 -10.63
CA LEU A 82 -1.86 -39.31 -10.48
C LEU A 82 -2.17 -39.01 -9.01
N ILE A 83 -2.00 -39.99 -8.12
CA ILE A 83 -2.23 -39.81 -6.67
C ILE A 83 -1.24 -38.80 -6.08
N PHE A 84 0.06 -39.00 -6.27
CA PHE A 84 1.08 -38.10 -5.72
C PHE A 84 1.05 -36.72 -6.38
N GLY A 85 0.84 -36.66 -7.69
CA GLY A 85 0.66 -35.39 -8.40
C GLY A 85 -0.58 -34.62 -7.93
N GLY A 86 -1.71 -35.31 -7.76
CA GLY A 86 -2.95 -34.72 -7.28
C GLY A 86 -2.86 -34.23 -5.82
N LEU A 87 -2.31 -35.05 -4.92
CA LEU A 87 -2.08 -34.66 -3.53
C LEU A 87 -1.08 -33.51 -3.42
N GLY A 88 0.02 -33.56 -4.17
CA GLY A 88 1.03 -32.50 -4.21
C GLY A 88 0.45 -31.17 -4.70
N LEU A 89 -0.30 -31.19 -5.81
CA LEU A 89 -1.02 -30.01 -6.31
C LEU A 89 -2.01 -29.49 -5.27
N GLY A 90 -2.76 -30.39 -4.61
CA GLY A 90 -3.71 -30.05 -3.54
C GLY A 90 -3.05 -29.33 -2.38
N PHE A 91 -1.92 -29.84 -1.87
CA PHE A 91 -1.17 -29.21 -0.78
C PHE A 91 -0.57 -27.86 -1.20
N ILE A 92 -0.04 -27.73 -2.42
CA ILE A 92 0.46 -26.46 -2.94
C ILE A 92 -0.66 -25.42 -2.96
N VAL A 93 -1.82 -25.77 -3.53
CA VAL A 93 -2.99 -24.87 -3.58
C VAL A 93 -3.47 -24.50 -2.18
N TRP A 94 -3.58 -25.47 -1.29
CA TRP A 94 -4.01 -25.24 0.10
C TRP A 94 -3.01 -24.36 0.87
N GLY A 95 -1.71 -24.63 0.75
CA GLY A 95 -0.64 -23.85 1.39
C GLY A 95 -0.60 -22.41 0.89
N LEU A 96 -0.67 -22.20 -0.42
CA LEU A 96 -0.74 -20.86 -1.02
C LEU A 96 -1.99 -20.09 -0.55
N ALA A 97 -3.15 -20.76 -0.51
CA ALA A 97 -4.38 -20.15 -0.05
C ALA A 97 -4.33 -19.77 1.44
N ASN A 98 -3.71 -20.61 2.27
CA ASN A 98 -3.60 -20.36 3.71
C ASN A 98 -2.59 -19.25 4.02
N MET A 99 -1.45 -19.21 3.33
CA MET A 99 -0.46 -18.14 3.44
C MET A 99 -1.05 -16.79 3.03
N ASN A 100 -1.80 -16.75 1.92
CA ASN A 100 -2.51 -15.55 1.50
C ASN A 100 -3.52 -15.07 2.55
N ARG A 101 -4.25 -15.99 3.20
CA ARG A 101 -5.18 -15.65 4.28
C ARG A 101 -4.46 -15.12 5.52
N ALA A 102 -3.36 -15.76 5.93
CA ALA A 102 -2.60 -15.38 7.11
C ALA A 102 -1.96 -13.99 6.98
N LEU A 103 -1.43 -13.67 5.79
CA LEU A 103 -0.78 -12.38 5.54
C LEU A 103 -1.77 -11.21 5.40
N ILE A 104 -3.00 -11.47 4.95
CA ILE A 104 -4.00 -10.42 4.69
C ILE A 104 -4.93 -10.21 5.89
N ALA A 105 -5.04 -11.19 6.79
CA ALA A 105 -5.86 -11.07 8.00
C ALA A 105 -5.60 -9.80 8.84
N PRO A 106 -4.34 -9.34 9.02
CA PRO A 106 -4.05 -8.11 9.76
C PRO A 106 -4.47 -6.83 9.04
N TYR A 107 -4.60 -6.85 7.71
CA TYR A 107 -4.91 -5.69 6.88
C TYR A 107 -6.38 -5.62 6.45
N ARG A 108 -7.22 -6.51 6.99
CA ARG A 108 -8.67 -6.55 6.75
C ARG A 108 -9.41 -5.64 7.72
N GLN A 109 -9.24 -4.33 7.55
CA GLN A 109 -10.19 -3.34 8.05
C GLN A 109 -10.75 -2.60 6.83
N ALA A 110 -12.09 -2.54 6.77
CA ALA A 110 -12.94 -2.09 5.66
C ALA A 110 -13.22 -3.13 4.55
N GLY A 111 -14.53 -3.34 4.31
CA GLY A 111 -15.08 -4.27 3.36
C GLY A 111 -14.79 -3.89 1.90
N ASP A 112 -14.84 -4.92 1.07
CA ASP A 112 -14.69 -4.96 -0.38
C ASP A 112 -13.32 -4.66 -1.00
N ALA A 113 -12.70 -5.79 -1.39
CA ALA A 113 -11.62 -5.99 -2.32
C ALA A 113 -10.40 -5.06 -2.16
N VAL A 114 -9.51 -5.44 -1.23
CA VAL A 114 -8.07 -5.06 -1.24
C VAL A 114 -7.50 -5.06 -2.67
N VAL A 115 -7.93 -6.00 -3.52
CA VAL A 115 -7.56 -6.05 -4.94
C VAL A 115 -8.04 -4.84 -5.74
N GLU A 116 -9.26 -4.35 -5.52
CA GLU A 116 -9.83 -3.17 -6.19
C GLU A 116 -9.21 -1.87 -5.66
N THR A 117 -8.96 -1.77 -4.35
CA THR A 117 -8.17 -0.67 -3.76
C THR A 117 -6.75 -0.66 -4.33
N LEU A 118 -6.10 -1.81 -4.45
CA LEU A 118 -4.76 -1.91 -5.07
C LEU A 118 -4.78 -1.62 -6.57
N ALA A 119 -5.81 -2.06 -7.30
CA ALA A 119 -5.95 -1.82 -8.72
C ALA A 119 -6.22 -0.34 -9.03
N SER A 120 -7.09 0.31 -8.25
CA SER A 120 -7.35 1.75 -8.34
C SER A 120 -6.12 2.56 -7.94
N TYR A 121 -5.39 2.16 -6.89
CA TYR A 121 -4.12 2.78 -6.50
C TYR A 121 -3.10 2.75 -7.65
N ARG A 122 -2.82 1.58 -8.24
CA ARG A 122 -1.89 1.45 -9.39
C ARG A 122 -2.38 2.20 -10.62
N ARG A 123 -3.70 2.29 -10.83
CA ARG A 123 -4.27 3.07 -11.94
C ARG A 123 -3.98 4.56 -11.77
N ARG A 124 -4.14 5.09 -10.55
CA ARG A 124 -3.84 6.51 -10.23
C ARG A 124 -2.34 6.83 -10.30
N GLU A 125 -1.46 5.90 -9.94
CA GLU A 125 0.00 6.03 -10.15
C GLU A 125 0.37 6.17 -11.63
N ARG A 126 -0.41 5.55 -12.52
CA ARG A 126 -0.27 5.68 -13.98
C ARG A 126 -1.16 6.77 -14.58
N GLY A 127 -1.78 7.58 -13.72
CA GLY A 127 -2.63 8.70 -14.13
C GLY A 127 -1.83 9.79 -14.85
N PRO A 128 -2.53 10.74 -15.50
CA PRO A 128 -1.90 11.87 -16.17
C PRO A 128 -1.08 12.72 -15.19
N ARG A 129 0.00 13.33 -15.69
CA ARG A 129 0.77 14.32 -14.94
C ARG A 129 0.04 15.65 -14.97
N ILE A 130 -0.33 16.17 -13.81
CA ILE A 130 -1.14 17.39 -13.69
C ILE A 130 -0.34 18.39 -12.86
N VAL A 131 -0.14 19.59 -13.41
CA VAL A 131 0.40 20.73 -12.66
C VAL A 131 -0.74 21.70 -12.39
N VAL A 132 -0.90 22.10 -11.14
CA VAL A 132 -1.90 23.07 -10.72
C VAL A 132 -1.18 24.25 -10.07
N ILE A 133 -1.51 25.47 -10.46
CA ILE A 133 -0.85 26.69 -9.98
C ILE A 133 -1.92 27.56 -9.33
N GLY A 134 -1.66 28.07 -8.13
CA GLY A 134 -2.60 28.95 -7.44
C GLY A 134 -2.33 29.10 -5.94
N GLY A 135 -3.39 29.30 -5.16
CA GLY A 135 -3.34 29.42 -3.71
C GLY A 135 -4.73 29.29 -3.09
N GLY A 136 -4.79 29.46 -1.77
CA GLY A 136 -6.03 29.50 -1.00
C GLY A 136 -6.88 28.23 -1.02
N HIS A 137 -8.14 28.41 -0.64
CA HIS A 137 -9.11 27.32 -0.51
C HIS A 137 -9.51 26.72 -1.85
N GLY A 138 -9.60 27.51 -2.93
CA GLY A 138 -9.97 27.02 -4.26
C GLY A 138 -9.00 25.94 -4.76
N LEU A 139 -7.70 26.18 -4.63
CA LEU A 139 -6.68 25.20 -5.01
C LEU A 139 -6.79 23.93 -4.17
N SER A 140 -6.88 24.05 -2.84
CA SER A 140 -6.99 22.86 -1.97
C SER A 140 -8.26 22.03 -2.25
N THR A 141 -9.40 22.65 -2.54
CA THR A 141 -10.63 21.93 -2.93
C THR A 141 -10.45 21.18 -4.25
N LEU A 142 -9.82 21.81 -5.24
CA LEU A 142 -9.51 21.16 -6.52
C LEU A 142 -8.58 19.95 -6.33
N LEU A 143 -7.54 20.08 -5.50
CA LEU A 143 -6.59 19.00 -5.21
C LEU A 143 -7.27 17.80 -4.53
N ARG A 144 -8.21 18.03 -3.61
CA ARG A 144 -9.01 16.95 -2.97
C ARG A 144 -9.81 16.15 -3.99
N GLY A 145 -10.32 16.79 -5.04
CA GLY A 145 -10.98 16.10 -6.15
C GLY A 145 -9.99 15.36 -7.05
N LEU A 146 -8.92 16.04 -7.47
CA LEU A 146 -7.94 15.49 -8.41
C LEU A 146 -7.20 14.25 -7.87
N LYS A 147 -6.94 14.16 -6.55
CA LYS A 147 -6.26 12.99 -5.96
C LYS A 147 -7.00 11.68 -6.18
N ALA A 148 -8.32 11.73 -6.41
CA ALA A 148 -9.12 10.55 -6.74
C ALA A 148 -8.83 10.00 -8.15
N HIS A 149 -8.20 10.80 -9.02
CA HIS A 149 -7.98 10.49 -10.44
C HIS A 149 -6.49 10.27 -10.79
N SER A 150 -5.56 10.96 -10.14
CA SER A 150 -4.11 10.81 -10.39
C SER A 150 -3.31 11.03 -9.12
N HIS A 151 -2.21 10.29 -8.95
CA HIS A 151 -1.20 10.57 -7.92
C HIS A 151 -0.04 11.43 -8.47
N ASN A 152 -0.02 11.70 -9.78
CA ASN A 152 1.02 12.48 -10.44
C ASN A 152 0.66 13.96 -10.47
N ILE A 153 0.30 14.53 -9.31
CA ILE A 153 -0.11 15.92 -9.16
C ILE A 153 1.05 16.74 -8.61
N THR A 154 1.33 17.90 -9.20
CA THR A 154 2.24 18.90 -8.64
C THR A 154 1.49 20.20 -8.45
N ALA A 155 1.35 20.65 -7.21
CA ALA A 155 0.76 21.92 -6.85
C ALA A 155 1.87 22.97 -6.67
N VAL A 156 1.85 24.04 -7.45
CA VAL A 156 2.72 25.20 -7.27
C VAL A 156 1.90 26.28 -6.56
N VAL A 157 2.30 26.60 -5.34
CA VAL A 157 1.48 27.37 -4.39
C VAL A 157 2.08 28.74 -4.16
N SER A 158 1.27 29.78 -4.27
CA SER A 158 1.66 31.14 -3.93
C SER A 158 2.12 31.24 -2.47
N VAL A 159 3.21 31.96 -2.25
CA VAL A 159 3.77 32.26 -0.92
C VAL A 159 3.75 33.77 -0.64
N ALA A 160 2.85 34.50 -1.29
CA ALA A 160 2.72 35.95 -1.14
C ALA A 160 1.77 36.40 -0.02
N ASP A 161 1.03 35.46 0.61
CA ASP A 161 0.05 35.73 1.64
C ASP A 161 0.68 36.37 2.90
N ASP A 162 0.00 37.35 3.47
CA ASP A 162 0.42 38.13 4.65
C ASP A 162 -0.64 38.18 5.76
N GLY A 163 -1.75 37.45 5.58
CA GLY A 163 -2.89 37.42 6.49
C GLY A 163 -2.83 36.34 7.59
N GLY A 164 -3.61 36.58 8.66
CA GLY A 164 -3.89 35.60 9.72
C GLY A 164 -2.66 35.01 10.42
N SER A 165 -2.75 33.74 10.81
CA SER A 165 -1.67 33.01 11.49
C SER A 165 -0.40 32.91 10.64
N SER A 166 -0.53 32.72 9.32
CA SER A 166 0.61 32.64 8.39
C SER A 166 1.38 33.95 8.34
N GLY A 167 0.67 35.08 8.27
CA GLY A 167 1.26 36.42 8.31
C GLY A 167 1.96 36.73 9.62
N ARG A 168 1.39 36.32 10.76
CA ARG A 168 2.04 36.49 12.08
C ARG A 168 3.37 35.73 12.15
N ILE A 169 3.37 34.46 11.75
CA ILE A 169 4.57 33.61 11.72
C ILE A 169 5.62 34.19 10.77
N ARG A 170 5.20 34.61 9.57
CA ARG A 170 6.08 35.27 8.60
C ARG A 170 6.77 36.49 9.20
N ARG A 171 6.04 37.32 9.94
CA ARG A 171 6.58 38.52 10.61
C ARG A 171 7.49 38.20 11.80
N SER A 172 7.20 37.15 12.57
CA SER A 172 7.98 36.82 13.78
C SER A 172 9.23 36.00 13.49
N MET A 173 9.18 35.09 12.51
CA MET A 173 10.26 34.15 12.21
C MET A 173 11.01 34.44 10.90
N GLY A 174 10.51 35.37 10.07
CA GLY A 174 11.15 35.71 8.78
C GLY A 174 11.08 34.60 7.73
N ILE A 175 10.18 33.63 7.89
CA ILE A 175 9.98 32.52 6.95
C ILE A 175 8.84 32.80 5.97
N LEU A 176 8.79 32.04 4.86
CA LEU A 176 7.68 32.07 3.92
C LEU A 176 6.35 31.66 4.59
N PRO A 177 5.21 32.26 4.19
CA PRO A 177 3.91 31.98 4.81
C PRO A 177 3.48 30.52 4.53
N PRO A 178 3.29 29.69 5.57
CA PRO A 178 3.03 28.26 5.37
C PRO A 178 1.57 27.90 5.06
N GLY A 179 0.62 28.84 5.20
CA GLY A 179 -0.82 28.54 5.24
C GLY A 179 -1.40 27.85 4.00
N ASP A 180 -1.16 28.41 2.82
CA ASP A 180 -1.70 27.84 1.58
C ASP A 180 -1.06 26.50 1.24
N ILE A 181 0.24 26.38 1.52
CA ILE A 181 0.97 25.11 1.39
C ILE A 181 0.42 24.07 2.35
N ARG A 182 0.17 24.43 3.62
CA ARG A 182 -0.46 23.56 4.62
C ARG A 182 -1.80 23.03 4.11
N ASN A 183 -2.63 23.90 3.53
CA ASN A 183 -3.92 23.50 2.96
C ASN A 183 -3.77 22.53 1.78
N CYS A 184 -2.78 22.76 0.91
CA CYS A 184 -2.51 21.86 -0.22
C CYS A 184 -1.96 20.51 0.22
N LEU A 185 -1.05 20.48 1.21
CA LEU A 185 -0.50 19.26 1.79
C LEU A 185 -1.61 18.40 2.41
N ALA A 186 -2.48 19.00 3.21
CA ALA A 186 -3.63 18.28 3.77
C ALA A 186 -4.64 17.85 2.71
N ALA A 187 -4.87 18.66 1.67
CA ALA A 187 -5.77 18.28 0.59
C ALA A 187 -5.29 17.03 -0.15
N LEU A 188 -3.97 16.88 -0.33
CA LEU A 188 -3.33 15.73 -0.98
C LEU A 188 -3.05 14.55 -0.03
N SER A 189 -3.21 14.71 1.28
CA SER A 189 -3.10 13.62 2.25
C SER A 189 -4.41 12.84 2.38
N ASN A 190 -4.39 11.76 3.18
CA ASN A 190 -5.60 11.03 3.53
C ASN A 190 -6.34 11.76 4.66
N ASP A 191 -7.53 12.30 4.37
CA ASP A 191 -8.33 13.12 5.30
C ASP A 191 -8.78 12.34 6.56
N GLU A 192 -8.89 11.01 6.47
CA GLU A 192 -9.26 10.15 7.62
C GLU A 192 -8.10 9.91 8.60
N ALA A 193 -6.86 10.21 8.21
CA ALA A 193 -5.71 10.00 9.07
C ALA A 193 -5.70 11.03 10.21
N LEU A 194 -5.53 10.57 11.45
CA LEU A 194 -5.41 11.43 12.64
C LEU A 194 -4.38 12.55 12.45
N LEU A 195 -3.27 12.25 11.77
CA LEU A 195 -2.21 13.21 11.50
C LEU A 195 -2.67 14.35 10.57
N ALA A 196 -3.51 14.07 9.57
CA ALA A 196 -4.08 15.09 8.69
C ALA A 196 -5.04 16.01 9.46
N GLN A 197 -5.82 15.44 10.39
CA GLN A 197 -6.70 16.22 11.26
C GLN A 197 -5.90 17.11 12.21
N LEU A 198 -4.85 16.57 12.83
CA LEU A 198 -3.93 17.34 13.68
C LEU A 198 -3.26 18.47 12.88
N PHE A 199 -2.87 18.20 11.65
CA PHE A 199 -2.25 19.20 10.77
C PHE A 199 -3.18 20.38 10.45
N GLN A 200 -4.49 20.11 10.38
CA GLN A 200 -5.53 21.13 10.19
C GLN A 200 -6.01 21.77 11.49
N TYR A 201 -5.57 21.27 12.64
CA TYR A 201 -5.95 21.82 13.94
C TYR A 201 -5.57 23.29 14.04
N ARG A 202 -6.53 24.09 14.51
CA ARG A 202 -6.37 25.48 14.86
C ARG A 202 -6.63 25.61 16.36
N PHE A 203 -5.68 26.18 17.07
CA PHE A 203 -5.83 26.48 18.48
C PHE A 203 -7.02 27.43 18.64
N PRO A 204 -7.94 27.13 19.59
CA PRO A 204 -9.09 27.99 19.86
C PRO A 204 -8.60 29.37 20.32
N SER A 205 -9.44 30.38 20.13
CA SER A 205 -9.05 31.71 20.53
C SER A 205 -9.01 31.86 22.05
N SER A 206 -7.84 32.23 22.57
CA SER A 206 -7.55 32.46 23.99
C SER A 206 -6.55 33.61 24.12
N ASP A 207 -6.31 34.11 25.34
CA ASP A 207 -5.30 35.16 25.59
C ASP A 207 -3.84 34.60 25.64
N ASP A 208 -3.60 33.42 25.05
CA ASP A 208 -2.30 32.73 25.08
C ASP A 208 -1.49 32.93 23.79
N GLU A 209 -0.20 32.61 23.82
CA GLU A 209 0.71 32.74 22.66
C GLU A 209 0.29 31.91 21.43
N LEU A 210 -0.50 30.85 21.64
CA LEU A 210 -0.99 29.98 20.58
C LEU A 210 -2.31 30.45 19.96
N ASP A 211 -2.85 31.59 20.40
CA ASP A 211 -4.15 32.11 19.96
C ASP A 211 -4.32 32.11 18.44
N GLY A 212 -5.26 31.30 17.96
CA GLY A 212 -5.62 31.22 16.56
C GLY A 212 -4.51 30.70 15.64
N HIS A 213 -3.37 30.24 16.18
CA HIS A 213 -2.34 29.57 15.40
C HIS A 213 -2.85 28.23 14.87
N SER A 214 -2.30 27.80 13.74
CA SER A 214 -2.53 26.46 13.24
C SER A 214 -1.33 25.58 13.57
N PHE A 215 -1.60 24.38 14.09
CA PHE A 215 -0.55 23.41 14.36
C PHE A 215 0.25 23.10 13.10
N GLY A 216 -0.39 22.88 11.96
CA GLY A 216 0.32 22.62 10.70
C GLY A 216 1.23 23.78 10.26
N ASN A 217 0.85 25.03 10.53
CA ASN A 217 1.74 26.16 10.26
C ASN A 217 2.98 26.11 11.16
N LEU A 218 2.80 25.89 12.47
CA LEU A 218 3.90 25.77 13.41
C LEU A 218 4.83 24.60 13.07
N PHE A 219 4.25 23.47 12.65
CA PHE A 219 4.98 22.29 12.22
C PHE A 219 5.86 22.56 11.00
N ILE A 220 5.30 23.17 9.94
CA ILE A 220 6.10 23.54 8.75
C ILE A 220 7.20 24.53 9.12
N SER A 221 6.88 25.49 10.01
CA SER A 221 7.83 26.52 10.45
C SER A 221 9.01 25.90 11.20
N ALA A 222 8.74 25.01 12.15
CA ALA A 222 9.78 24.29 12.88
C ALA A 222 10.64 23.43 11.95
N LEU A 223 10.03 22.75 10.96
CA LEU A 223 10.80 22.02 9.95
C LEU A 223 11.66 22.93 9.09
N ALA A 224 11.17 24.12 8.72
CA ALA A 224 11.96 25.09 7.95
C ALA A 224 13.18 25.58 8.74
N GLU A 225 13.03 25.76 10.05
CA GLU A 225 14.15 26.12 10.93
C GLU A 225 15.16 24.97 11.09
N ILE A 226 14.69 23.73 11.28
CA ILE A 226 15.53 22.54 11.43
C ILE A 226 16.31 22.23 10.14
N THR A 227 15.64 22.31 8.99
CA THR A 227 16.24 21.99 7.68
C THR A 227 17.05 23.16 7.11
N GLY A 228 16.81 24.38 7.58
CA GLY A 228 17.37 25.59 6.98
C GLY A 228 16.81 25.90 5.58
N SER A 229 15.79 25.17 5.12
CA SER A 229 15.21 25.31 3.79
C SER A 229 13.69 25.13 3.84
N PHE A 230 12.96 26.17 3.44
CA PHE A 230 11.50 26.09 3.38
C PHE A 230 11.02 25.05 2.36
N GLU A 231 11.71 24.91 1.22
CA GLU A 231 11.38 23.88 0.22
C GLU A 231 11.51 22.47 0.80
N GLU A 232 12.61 22.21 1.52
CA GLU A 232 12.87 20.91 2.14
C GLU A 232 11.87 20.62 3.25
N ALA A 233 11.53 21.61 4.07
CA ALA A 233 10.48 21.49 5.09
C ALA A 233 9.11 21.12 4.50
N VAL A 234 8.76 21.68 3.34
CA VAL A 234 7.51 21.34 2.63
C VAL A 234 7.58 19.90 2.08
N ALA A 235 8.73 19.51 1.54
CA ALA A 235 8.94 18.14 1.05
C ALA A 235 8.84 17.10 2.19
N GLU A 236 9.49 17.34 3.34
CA GLU A 236 9.42 16.46 4.51
C GLU A 236 8.03 16.44 5.14
N SER A 237 7.35 17.59 5.22
CA SER A 237 5.94 17.66 5.65
C SER A 237 5.05 16.78 4.77
N GLY A 238 5.28 16.79 3.44
CA GLY A 238 4.58 15.92 2.50
C GLY A 238 4.82 14.42 2.76
N ARG A 239 6.06 14.04 3.11
CA ARG A 239 6.38 12.64 3.46
C ARG A 239 5.71 12.20 4.75
N VAL A 240 5.75 13.04 5.79
CA VAL A 240 5.11 12.79 7.08
C VAL A 240 3.60 12.58 6.92
N LEU A 241 2.95 13.38 6.05
CA LEU A 241 1.53 13.29 5.75
C LEU A 241 1.16 12.23 4.69
N ALA A 242 2.16 11.52 4.14
CA ALA A 242 1.99 10.55 3.06
C ALA A 242 1.15 11.09 1.88
N VAL A 243 1.46 12.30 1.41
CA VAL A 243 0.69 12.99 0.36
C VAL A 243 0.76 12.27 -1.01
N HIS A 244 -0.35 12.26 -1.73
CA HIS A 244 -0.42 11.76 -3.12
C HIS A 244 -0.13 12.87 -4.13
N GLY A 245 1.13 13.22 -4.29
CA GLY A 245 1.60 14.25 -5.22
C GLY A 245 2.78 15.02 -4.66
N ARG A 246 3.00 16.23 -5.17
CA ARG A 246 4.02 17.16 -4.69
C ARG A 246 3.41 18.55 -4.51
N VAL A 247 3.87 19.25 -3.48
CA VAL A 247 3.53 20.66 -3.23
C VAL A 247 4.84 21.43 -3.26
N LEU A 248 4.90 22.49 -4.06
CA LEU A 248 6.07 23.34 -4.24
C LEU A 248 5.68 24.80 -3.97
N PRO A 249 6.52 25.58 -3.29
CA PRO A 249 6.34 27.01 -3.22
C PRO A 249 6.59 27.65 -4.61
N ALA A 250 5.85 28.70 -4.94
CA ALA A 250 6.02 29.42 -6.21
C ALA A 250 7.37 30.14 -6.31
N CYS A 251 7.94 30.54 -5.18
CA CYS A 251 9.29 31.08 -5.08
C CYS A 251 9.90 30.75 -3.70
N LEU A 252 11.22 30.86 -3.61
CA LEU A 252 11.97 30.65 -2.35
C LEU A 252 12.28 31.96 -1.62
N HIS A 253 11.86 33.09 -2.19
CA HIS A 253 12.13 34.42 -1.66
C HIS A 253 10.88 35.01 -1.00
N ASP A 254 11.07 35.79 0.06
CA ASP A 254 9.99 36.50 0.69
C ASP A 254 9.43 37.58 -0.26
N VAL A 255 8.20 37.38 -0.73
CA VAL A 255 7.54 38.26 -1.72
C VAL A 255 6.22 38.80 -1.17
N ARG A 256 5.91 40.06 -1.48
CA ARG A 256 4.62 40.68 -1.13
C ARG A 256 3.86 41.02 -2.41
N LEU A 257 2.55 40.78 -2.37
CA LEU A 257 1.66 41.21 -3.43
C LEU A 257 1.42 42.73 -3.33
N VAL A 258 1.54 43.44 -4.45
CA VAL A 258 1.25 44.88 -4.56
C VAL A 258 0.22 45.03 -5.67
N ALA A 259 -0.82 45.82 -5.43
CA ALA A 259 -1.92 46.07 -6.37
C ALA A 259 -2.06 47.56 -6.66
#